data_AF-A0A8X7C6X0-F1
#
_entry.id   AF-A0A8X7C6X0-F1
#
_cell.length_a   1.000
_cell.length_b   1.000
_cell.length_c   1.000
_cell.angle_alpha   90.00
_cell.angle_beta   90.00
_cell.angle_gamma   90.00
#
_symmetry.space_group_name_H-M   'P 1'
#
loop_
_entity.id
_entity.type
_entity.pdbx_description
1 polymer ?
#
loop_
_entity_poly.entity_id
_entity_poly.type
_entity_poly.pdbx_seq_one_letter_code
_entity_poly.pdbx_strand_id
1 'polypeptide(L)'
;MTSFLSPRKPDPNFLLKAANNSTIKTYGFLTLPLDLGLRRHFSWRFVIADVHLPIIGSDFLAHFGLLPDCKYKLLLDRITSLSVREDNPQVILC
;
A
#
# COMPACT_ATOMS: atom_id res chain seq x y z
N MET A 1 -4.76 -1.74 -24.75
CA MET A 1 -3.56 -2.06 -23.93
C MET A 1 -4.02 -2.49 -22.55
N THR A 2 -4.37 -3.76 -22.37
CA THR A 2 -4.83 -4.34 -21.09
C THR A 2 -4.38 -5.79 -21.07
N SER A 3 -3.15 -6.07 -20.63
CA SER A 3 -2.62 -7.43 -20.66
C SER A 3 -1.51 -7.64 -19.63
N PHE A 4 -1.78 -7.62 -18.33
CA PHE A 4 -0.71 -7.97 -17.35
C PHE A 4 -1.10 -8.78 -16.11
N LEU A 5 -2.34 -9.23 -15.95
CA LEU A 5 -2.63 -10.20 -14.88
C LEU A 5 -3.41 -11.38 -15.47
N SER A 6 -2.68 -12.40 -15.95
CA SER A 6 -3.27 -13.75 -16.03
C SER A 6 -3.86 -14.07 -14.65
N PRO A 7 -5.01 -14.78 -14.57
CA PRO A 7 -5.59 -15.15 -13.28
C PRO A 7 -4.56 -15.92 -12.46
N ARG A 8 -4.00 -15.27 -11.44
CA ARG A 8 -3.06 -15.92 -10.53
C ARG A 8 -3.88 -16.80 -9.60
N LYS A 9 -3.45 -18.03 -9.40
CA LYS A 9 -4.05 -18.88 -8.35
C LYS A 9 -3.68 -18.28 -6.98
N PRO A 10 -4.58 -18.35 -5.98
CA PRO A 10 -4.22 -17.99 -4.63
C PRO A 10 -2.99 -18.77 -4.17
N ASP A 11 -2.06 -18.12 -3.49
CA ASP A 11 -0.92 -18.78 -2.87
C ASP A 11 -1.36 -19.37 -1.52
N PRO A 12 -1.45 -20.71 -1.38
CA PRO A 12 -1.89 -21.33 -0.12
C PRO A 12 -0.87 -21.16 1.00
N ASN A 13 0.39 -20.85 0.69
CA ASN A 13 1.48 -20.72 1.67
C ASN A 13 1.66 -19.28 2.15
N PHE A 14 0.99 -18.31 1.53
CA PHE A 14 1.07 -16.92 1.91
C PHE A 14 -0.34 -16.32 2.01
N LEU A 15 -0.89 -16.36 3.22
CA LEU A 15 -2.21 -15.83 3.53
C LEU A 15 -2.08 -14.69 4.53
N LEU A 16 -2.81 -13.61 4.30
CA LEU A 16 -2.90 -12.50 5.24
C LEU A 16 -4.06 -12.73 6.20
N LYS A 17 -3.94 -12.20 7.42
CA LYS A 17 -4.98 -12.23 8.44
C LYS A 17 -5.47 -10.82 8.71
N ALA A 18 -6.78 -10.61 8.60
CA ALA A 18 -7.39 -9.34 8.99
C ALA A 18 -7.63 -9.28 10.50
N ALA A 19 -7.87 -8.07 11.02
CA ALA A 19 -8.15 -7.86 12.45
C ALA A 19 -9.41 -8.59 12.94
N ASN A 20 -10.40 -8.82 12.07
CA ASN A 20 -11.58 -9.64 12.36
C ASN A 20 -11.32 -11.15 12.27
N ASN A 21 -10.05 -11.56 12.19
CA ASN A 21 -9.57 -12.94 12.08
C ASN A 21 -9.95 -13.67 10.78
N SER A 22 -10.55 -12.99 9.81
CA SER A 22 -10.76 -13.55 8.48
C SER A 22 -9.43 -13.72 7.74
N THR A 23 -9.42 -14.66 6.80
CA THR A 23 -8.27 -14.90 5.93
C THR A 23 -8.42 -14.10 4.65
N ILE A 24 -7.41 -13.33 4.29
CA ILE A 24 -7.30 -12.61 3.04
C ILE A 24 -6.40 -13.42 2.11
N LYS A 25 -6.94 -13.81 0.95
CA LYS A 25 -6.17 -14.54 -0.08
C LYS A 25 -5.12 -13.62 -0.69
N THR A 26 -3.94 -14.17 -0.97
CA THR A 26 -2.92 -13.46 -1.75
C THR A 26 -2.63 -14.20 -3.04
N TYR A 27 -2.04 -13.48 -3.98
CA TYR A 27 -1.79 -13.94 -5.35
C TYR A 27 -0.33 -13.69 -5.76
N GLY A 28 0.55 -13.64 -4.76
CA GLY A 28 1.96 -13.30 -4.92
C GLY A 28 2.23 -11.80 -4.81
N PHE A 29 3.27 -11.35 -5.50
CA PHE A 29 3.82 -10.01 -5.33
C PHE A 29 3.96 -9.28 -6.67
N LEU A 30 3.93 -7.95 -6.62
CA LEU A 30 4.20 -7.09 -7.77
C LEU A 30 4.98 -5.86 -7.32
N THR A 31 6.10 -5.60 -7.98
CA THR A 31 6.84 -4.35 -7.78
C THR A 31 6.18 -3.25 -8.60
N LEU A 32 5.73 -2.19 -7.92
CA LEU A 32 5.06 -1.05 -8.55
C LEU A 32 5.72 0.26 -8.12
N PRO A 33 5.88 1.21 -9.05
CA PRO A 33 6.11 2.60 -8.68
C PRO A 33 4.79 3.19 -8.15
N LEU A 34 4.88 3.93 -7.05
CA LEU A 34 3.78 4.65 -6.44
C LEU A 34 4.12 6.15 -6.46
N ASP A 35 3.22 6.95 -7.02
CA ASP A 35 3.29 8.40 -6.93
C ASP A 35 2.34 8.89 -5.84
N LEU A 36 2.91 9.53 -4.82
CA LEU A 36 2.19 10.09 -3.68
C LEU A 36 2.11 11.62 -3.73
N GLY A 37 2.60 12.26 -4.80
CA GLY A 37 2.68 13.72 -4.89
C GLY A 37 3.78 14.34 -4.02
N LEU A 38 4.64 13.52 -3.39
CA LEU A 38 5.71 13.95 -2.48
C LEU A 38 7.05 14.20 -3.20
N ARG A 39 7.01 14.37 -4.53
CA ARG A 39 8.17 14.66 -5.40
C ARG A 39 9.34 13.66 -5.23
N ARG A 40 9.01 12.40 -4.94
CA ARG A 40 9.95 11.28 -4.80
C ARG A 40 9.41 10.05 -5.47
N HIS A 41 10.33 9.17 -5.87
CA HIS A 41 10.00 7.89 -6.46
C HIS A 41 9.89 6.82 -5.38
N PHE A 42 8.72 6.21 -5.24
CA PHE A 42 8.48 5.11 -4.30
C PHE A 42 8.29 3.81 -5.09
N SER A 43 9.32 2.96 -5.15
CA SER A 43 9.21 1.64 -5.77
C SER A 43 9.15 0.57 -4.70
N TRP A 44 8.08 -0.21 -4.66
CA TRP A 44 7.88 -1.21 -3.61
C TRP A 44 7.29 -2.50 -4.14
N ARG A 45 7.67 -3.61 -3.51
CA ARG A 45 7.14 -4.95 -3.79
C ARG A 45 5.87 -5.16 -2.97
N PHE A 46 4.72 -4.86 -3.57
CA PHE A 46 3.42 -5.04 -2.93
C PHE A 46 2.94 -6.49 -3.00
N VAL A 47 2.15 -6.88 -2.00
CA VAL A 47 1.36 -8.11 -2.03
C VAL A 47 0.10 -7.87 -2.86
N ILE A 48 -0.20 -8.77 -3.78
CA ILE A 48 -1.51 -8.78 -4.44
C ILE A 48 -2.45 -9.56 -3.54
N ALA A 49 -3.44 -8.89 -2.98
CA ALA A 49 -4.37 -9.46 -2.02
C ALA A 49 -5.82 -9.22 -2.44
N ASP A 50 -6.71 -10.11 -1.99
CA ASP A 50 -8.17 -9.98 -2.14
C ASP A 50 -8.71 -8.97 -1.13
N VAL A 51 -8.51 -7.68 -1.41
CA VAL A 51 -8.96 -6.56 -0.56
C VAL A 51 -9.77 -5.55 -1.38
N HIS A 52 -10.79 -4.96 -0.77
CA HIS A 52 -11.65 -3.97 -1.44
C HIS A 52 -10.95 -2.62 -1.65
N LEU A 53 -10.10 -2.22 -0.70
CA LEU A 53 -9.35 -0.97 -0.74
C LEU A 53 -7.85 -1.26 -0.63
N PRO A 54 -7.01 -0.61 -1.46
CA PRO A 54 -5.56 -0.68 -1.30
C PRO A 54 -5.10 -0.24 0.10
N ILE A 55 -4.06 -0.89 0.61
CA ILE A 55 -3.50 -0.61 1.94
C ILE A 55 -2.02 -0.31 1.77
N ILE A 56 -1.56 0.77 2.38
CA ILE A 56 -0.13 1.07 2.53
C ILE A 56 0.29 0.60 3.92
N GLY A 57 1.19 -0.38 3.95
CA GLY A 57 1.72 -0.96 5.17
C GLY A 57 2.74 -0.06 5.85
N SER A 58 2.83 -0.21 7.17
CA SER A 58 3.81 0.43 8.04
C SER A 58 5.26 0.11 7.67
N ASP A 59 5.51 -1.04 7.02
CA ASP A 59 6.80 -1.43 6.46
C ASP A 59 7.25 -0.49 5.33
N PHE A 60 6.35 -0.19 4.40
CA PHE A 60 6.56 0.81 3.35
C PHE A 60 6.78 2.20 3.95
N LEU A 61 5.94 2.61 4.91
CA LEU A 61 6.05 3.92 5.56
C LEU A 61 7.40 4.09 6.28
N ALA A 62 7.81 3.07 7.04
CA ALA A 62 9.08 3.06 7.74
C ALA A 62 10.26 3.11 6.76
N HIS A 63 10.23 2.30 5.69
CA HIS A 63 11.29 2.26 4.69
C HIS A 63 11.52 3.62 4.02
N PHE A 64 10.45 4.32 3.67
CA PHE A 64 10.56 5.60 2.94
C PHE A 64 10.61 6.84 3.83
N GLY A 65 10.52 6.67 5.15
CA GLY A 65 10.56 7.77 6.11
C GLY A 65 9.25 8.58 6.17
N LEU A 66 8.13 7.97 5.79
CA LEU A 66 6.82 8.59 5.75
C LEU A 66 6.13 8.54 7.13
N LEU A 67 5.34 9.56 7.42
CA LEU A 67 4.64 9.73 8.69
C LEU A 67 3.15 10.00 8.45
N PRO A 68 2.25 9.09 8.87
CA PRO A 68 0.82 9.36 8.84
C PRO A 68 0.43 10.30 9.98
N ASP A 69 -0.27 11.38 9.65
CA ASP A 69 -0.93 12.27 10.60
C ASP A 69 -2.44 12.06 10.50
N CYS A 70 -2.96 11.19 11.36
CA CYS A 70 -4.37 10.83 11.38
C CYS A 70 -5.27 12.00 11.78
N LYS A 71 -4.76 12.98 12.52
CA LYS A 71 -5.56 14.12 13.00
C LYS A 71 -5.85 15.10 11.87
N TYR A 72 -4.83 15.42 11.09
CA TYR A 72 -4.96 16.39 9.99
C TYR A 72 -5.12 15.72 8.62
N LYS A 73 -5.17 14.38 8.58
CA LYS A 73 -5.25 13.56 7.36
C LYS A 73 -4.13 13.91 6.39
N LEU A 74 -2.89 13.93 6.90
CA LEU A 74 -1.70 14.22 6.11
C LEU A 74 -0.81 12.98 6.06
N LEU A 75 -0.13 12.80 4.94
CA LEU A 75 1.04 11.96 4.85
C LEU A 75 2.26 12.86 4.70
N LEU A 76 3.10 12.89 5.73
CA LEU A 76 4.31 13.69 5.78
C LEU A 76 5.50 12.88 5.31
N ASP A 77 6.38 13.51 4.56
CA ASP A 77 7.68 12.95 4.20
C ASP A 77 8.78 13.64 4.99
N ARG A 78 9.48 12.90 5.86
CA ARG A 78 10.58 13.45 6.66
C ARG A 78 11.79 13.85 5.83
N ILE A 79 11.97 13.29 4.63
CA ILE A 79 13.14 13.58 3.79
C ILE A 79 12.94 14.88 3.02
N THR A 80 11.75 15.12 2.49
CA THR A 80 11.46 16.33 1.70
C THR A 80 10.77 17.44 2.50
N SER A 81 10.28 17.12 3.70
CA SER A 81 9.38 17.98 4.50
C SER A 81 8.08 18.36 3.77
N LEU A 82 7.75 17.68 2.67
CA LEU A 82 6.48 17.83 1.99
C LEU A 82 5.41 17.03 2.72
N SER A 83 4.16 17.47 2.57
CA SER A 83 3.00 16.70 2.98
C SER A 83 1.98 16.71 1.86
N VAL A 84 1.24 15.61 1.77
CA VAL A 84 0.06 15.50 0.92
C VAL A 84 -1.14 15.26 1.83
N ARG A 85 -2.27 15.91 1.52
CA ARG A 85 -3.51 15.64 2.23
C ARG A 85 -4.16 14.40 1.65
N GLU A 86 -4.65 13.54 2.52
CA GLU A 86 -5.44 12.38 2.14
C GLU A 86 -6.82 12.86 1.69
N ASP A 87 -6.89 13.39 0.47
CA ASP A 87 -8.14 13.75 -0.19
C ASP A 87 -8.76 12.53 -0.90
N ASN A 88 -8.06 11.39 -0.93
CA ASN A 88 -8.52 10.13 -1.53
C ASN A 88 -8.85 9.10 -0.43
N PRO A 89 -10.14 8.82 -0.17
CA PRO A 89 -10.57 7.91 0.91
C PRO A 89 -10.30 6.42 0.62
N GLN A 90 -9.65 6.08 -0.50
CA GLN A 90 -9.50 4.70 -0.96
C GLN A 90 -8.23 3.99 -0.48
N VAL A 91 -7.31 4.68 0.20
CA VAL A 91 -6.05 4.09 0.67
C VAL A 91 -6.02 4.12 2.19
N ILE A 92 -6.03 2.94 2.82
CA ILE A 92 -5.90 2.84 4.28
C ILE A 92 -4.41 2.77 4.63
N LEU A 93 -4.00 3.54 5.64
CA LEU A 93 -2.68 3.44 6.27
C LEU A 93 -2.79 2.48 7.46
N CYS A 94 -2.04 1.38 7.45
CA CYS A 94 -1.98 0.39 8.55
C CYS A 94 -0.54 0.16 9.01
#